data_AF-A0A0D9XQY7-F1
#
_entry.id   AF-A0A0D9XQY7-F1
#
_cell.length_a   1.000
_cell.length_b   1.000
_cell.length_c   1.000
_cell.angle_alpha   90.00
_cell.angle_beta   90.00
_cell.angle_gamma   90.00
#
_symmetry.space_group_name_H-M   'P 1'
#
loop_
_entity.id
_entity.type
_entity.pdbx_description
1 polymer ?
#
loop_
_entity_poly.entity_id
_entity_poly.type
_entity_poly.pdbx_seq_one_letter_code
_entity_poly.pdbx_strand_id
1 'polypeptide(L)'
;MDVQFFLNDLPRNDFNQIFQLLEQFERSIAQNCACKGLQPPPHYIVGVPGSFYTRLFPCNSVHLFHSSFSLMWLSQVPEHLDGNMNEGNIHIGETTPLSVAKLYQDQFEKDFSRFLQMRYKELVPGGHIYGADSPWEEKQ
;
A
#
# COMPACT_ATOMS: atom_id res chain seq x y z
N MET A 1 -19.63 -9.67 15.44
CA MET A 1 -18.47 -8.78 15.25
C MET A 1 -18.49 -8.40 13.79
N ASP A 2 -18.58 -7.11 13.53
CA ASP A 2 -18.68 -6.60 12.17
C ASP A 2 -17.28 -6.19 11.71
N VAL A 3 -16.99 -6.38 10.42
CA VAL A 3 -15.66 -6.12 9.84
C VAL A 3 -15.78 -5.02 8.79
N GLN A 4 -14.97 -3.98 8.91
CA GLN A 4 -14.90 -2.92 7.90
C GLN A 4 -13.56 -2.98 7.15
N PHE A 5 -13.64 -3.11 5.83
CA PHE A 5 -12.51 -3.10 4.93
C PHE A 5 -12.42 -1.74 4.23
N PHE A 6 -11.23 -1.17 4.26
CA PHE A 6 -10.92 0.06 3.53
C PHE A 6 -9.95 -0.26 2.41
N LEU A 7 -10.40 -0.08 1.17
CA LEU A 7 -9.58 -0.23 -0.02
C LEU A 7 -8.98 1.13 -0.35
N ASN A 8 -7.71 1.34 -0.01
CA ASN A 8 -6.99 2.57 -0.31
C ASN A 8 -6.16 2.44 -1.58
N ASP A 9 -6.27 3.44 -2.46
CA ASP A 9 -5.41 3.62 -3.62
C ASP A 9 -5.44 5.10 -4.04
N LEU A 10 -4.62 5.51 -4.99
CA LEU A 10 -4.64 6.83 -5.59
C LEU A 10 -6.01 7.13 -6.21
N PRO A 11 -6.44 8.42 -6.26
CA PRO A 11 -7.73 8.80 -6.85
C PRO A 11 -7.94 8.40 -8.32
N ARG A 12 -6.85 8.07 -9.02
CA ARG A 12 -6.88 7.62 -10.42
C ARG A 12 -7.22 6.13 -10.56
N ASN A 13 -7.16 5.35 -9.48
CA ASN A 13 -7.53 3.94 -9.50
C ASN A 13 -9.01 3.76 -9.85
N ASP A 14 -9.33 2.68 -10.56
CA ASP A 14 -10.70 2.37 -10.97
C ASP A 14 -11.47 1.63 -9.85
N PHE A 15 -11.91 2.39 -8.85
CA PHE A 15 -12.77 1.86 -7.80
C PHE A 15 -14.12 1.36 -8.32
N ASN A 16 -14.62 1.90 -9.44
CA ASN A 16 -15.90 1.47 -10.00
C ASN A 16 -15.85 0.00 -10.42
N GLN A 17 -14.76 -0.41 -11.09
CA GLN A 17 -14.56 -1.80 -11.46
C GLN A 17 -14.52 -2.71 -10.23
N ILE A 18 -13.83 -2.30 -9.16
CA ILE A 18 -13.78 -3.08 -7.91
C ILE A 18 -15.18 -3.25 -7.32
N PHE A 19 -15.99 -2.19 -7.25
CA PHE A 19 -17.33 -2.26 -6.69
C PHE A 19 -18.31 -3.06 -7.56
N GLN A 20 -18.15 -3.05 -8.88
CA GLN A 20 -18.93 -3.91 -9.78
C GLN A 20 -18.63 -5.41 -9.56
N LEU A 21 -17.38 -5.76 -9.27
CA LEU A 21 -16.96 -7.14 -9.00
C LEU A 21 -17.36 -7.60 -7.59
N LEU A 22 -17.72 -6.68 -6.69
CA LEU A 22 -17.93 -6.99 -5.29
C LEU A 22 -19.09 -7.98 -5.07
N GLU A 23 -20.20 -7.83 -5.79
CA GLU A 23 -21.34 -8.76 -5.67
C GLU A 23 -20.98 -10.21 -6.05
N GLN A 24 -20.05 -10.38 -6.99
CA GLN A 24 -19.56 -11.71 -7.36
C GLN A 24 -18.64 -12.27 -6.28
N PHE A 25 -17.79 -11.41 -5.72
CA PHE A 25 -16.87 -11.77 -4.66
C PHE A 25 -17.60 -12.15 -3.36
N GLU A 26 -18.60 -11.40 -2.94
CA GLU A 26 -19.42 -11.69 -1.75
C GLU A 26 -20.13 -13.04 -1.87
N ARG A 27 -20.69 -13.36 -3.05
CA ARG A 27 -21.28 -14.67 -3.34
C ARG A 27 -20.24 -15.79 -3.23
N SER A 28 -19.02 -15.56 -3.73
CA SER A 28 -17.93 -16.53 -3.62
C SER A 28 -17.50 -16.76 -2.16
N ILE A 29 -17.41 -15.70 -1.35
CA ILE A 29 -17.11 -15.83 0.09
C ILE A 29 -18.21 -16.65 0.78
N ALA A 30 -19.48 -16.31 0.55
CA ALA A 30 -20.59 -17.02 1.17
C ALA A 30 -20.58 -18.52 0.84
N GLN A 31 -20.32 -18.88 -0.41
CA GLN A 31 -20.18 -20.27 -0.84
C GLN A 31 -18.98 -20.96 -0.17
N ASN A 32 -17.81 -20.33 -0.14
CA ASN A 32 -16.61 -20.89 0.50
C ASN A 32 -16.79 -21.10 2.01
N CYS A 33 -17.45 -20.16 2.69
CA CYS A 33 -17.81 -20.29 4.10
C CYS A 33 -18.81 -21.43 4.32
N ALA A 34 -19.85 -21.52 3.49
CA ALA A 34 -20.85 -22.57 3.58
C ALA A 34 -20.24 -23.97 3.40
N CYS A 35 -19.30 -24.14 2.47
CA CYS A 35 -18.55 -25.41 2.29
C CYS A 35 -17.74 -25.82 3.53
N LYS A 36 -17.41 -24.87 4.42
CA LYS A 36 -16.71 -25.10 5.69
C LYS A 36 -17.65 -25.12 6.91
N GLY A 37 -18.97 -25.04 6.70
CA GLY A 37 -19.96 -24.95 7.77
C GLY A 37 -19.92 -23.63 8.54
N LEU A 38 -19.35 -22.58 7.93
CA LEU A 38 -19.19 -21.24 8.51
C LEU A 38 -20.12 -20.25 7.82
N GLN A 39 -20.34 -19.11 8.48
CA GLN A 39 -20.93 -17.92 7.86
C GLN A 39 -19.91 -16.79 7.92
N PRO A 40 -19.74 -16.00 6.84
CA PRO A 40 -18.89 -14.83 6.92
C PRO A 40 -19.46 -13.84 7.93
N PRO A 41 -18.62 -13.11 8.67
CA PRO A 41 -19.12 -12.03 9.51
C PRO A 41 -19.77 -10.95 8.64
N PRO A 42 -20.74 -10.17 9.18
CA PRO A 42 -21.20 -8.95 8.54
C PRO A 42 -19.99 -8.07 8.21
N HIS A 43 -19.91 -7.61 6.96
CA HIS A 43 -18.79 -6.80 6.52
C HIS A 43 -19.20 -5.66 5.61
N TYR A 44 -18.37 -4.62 5.61
CA TYR A 44 -18.58 -3.41 4.83
C TYR A 44 -17.29 -3.06 4.12
N ILE A 45 -17.40 -2.65 2.85
CA ILE A 45 -16.24 -2.29 2.03
C ILE A 45 -16.36 -0.83 1.61
N VAL A 46 -15.28 -0.08 1.83
CA VAL A 46 -15.21 1.36 1.56
C VAL A 46 -13.98 1.64 0.71
N GLY A 47 -14.15 2.39 -0.38
CA GLY A 47 -13.03 2.94 -1.15
C GLY A 47 -12.51 4.22 -0.50
N VAL A 48 -11.20 4.33 -0.36
CA VAL A 48 -10.53 5.48 0.25
C VAL A 48 -9.51 6.04 -0.75
N PRO A 49 -9.90 7.01 -1.59
CA PRO A 49 -8.98 7.60 -2.56
C PRO A 49 -7.97 8.51 -1.85
N GLY A 50 -6.68 8.31 -2.11
CA GLY A 50 -5.61 9.14 -1.56
C GLY A 50 -4.27 8.42 -1.48
N SER A 51 -3.19 9.19 -1.50
CA SER A 51 -1.84 8.63 -1.27
C SER A 51 -1.69 8.15 0.16
N PHE A 52 -1.20 6.92 0.33
CA PHE A 52 -0.80 6.37 1.63
C PHE A 52 0.40 7.10 2.27
N TYR A 53 1.08 8.03 1.58
CA TYR A 53 2.04 8.92 2.23
C TYR A 53 1.38 10.11 2.94
N THR A 54 0.04 10.16 2.94
CA THR A 54 -0.75 11.18 3.64
C THR A 54 -1.69 10.55 4.66
N ARG A 55 -2.42 11.40 5.40
CA ARG A 55 -3.37 10.98 6.43
C ARG A 55 -4.69 10.58 5.76
N LEU A 56 -5.14 9.35 5.99
CA LEU A 56 -6.32 8.74 5.36
C LEU A 56 -7.47 8.53 6.36
N PHE A 57 -7.16 8.27 7.63
CA PHE A 57 -8.14 7.87 8.64
C PHE A 57 -8.10 8.76 9.89
N PRO A 58 -9.17 8.86 10.68
CA PRO A 58 -9.11 9.45 12.02
C PRO A 58 -8.04 8.79 12.90
N CYS A 59 -7.66 9.44 14.00
CA CYS A 59 -6.70 8.86 14.92
C CYS A 59 -7.33 7.66 15.67
N ASN A 60 -6.54 6.61 15.91
CA ASN A 60 -6.96 5.41 16.63
C ASN A 60 -8.26 4.78 16.08
N SER A 61 -8.39 4.65 14.76
CA SER A 61 -9.60 4.11 14.13
C SER A 61 -9.37 2.82 13.34
N VAL A 62 -8.12 2.46 13.05
CA VAL A 62 -7.78 1.29 12.23
C VAL A 62 -7.11 0.22 13.10
N HIS A 63 -7.60 -1.01 13.02
CA HIS A 63 -7.08 -2.14 13.80
C HIS A 63 -5.90 -2.82 13.09
N LEU A 64 -5.97 -2.89 11.77
CA LEU A 64 -5.04 -3.62 10.92
C LEU A 64 -4.77 -2.80 9.65
N PHE A 65 -3.50 -2.54 9.37
CA PHE A 65 -3.06 -2.14 8.03
C PHE A 65 -2.39 -3.31 7.32
N HIS A 66 -2.68 -3.44 6.04
CA HIS A 66 -2.02 -4.38 5.15
C HIS A 66 -1.57 -3.65 3.88
N SER A 67 -0.31 -3.82 3.50
CA SER A 67 0.27 -3.32 2.25
C SER A 67 0.98 -4.47 1.55
N SER A 68 0.87 -4.53 0.23
CA SER A 68 1.55 -5.53 -0.58
C SER A 68 1.87 -4.92 -1.94
N PHE A 69 3.12 -5.09 -2.41
CA PHE A 69 3.63 -4.52 -3.66
C PHE A 69 3.26 -3.04 -3.88
N SER A 70 3.28 -2.25 -2.81
CA SER A 70 2.87 -0.84 -2.85
C SER A 70 3.98 0.09 -2.38
N LEU A 71 4.74 -0.29 -1.35
CA LEU A 71 5.72 0.61 -0.73
C LEU A 71 6.99 0.84 -1.57
N MET A 72 7.18 0.10 -2.68
CA MET A 72 8.24 0.42 -3.64
C MET A 72 7.97 1.68 -4.48
N TRP A 73 6.71 2.13 -4.54
CA TRP A 73 6.32 3.30 -5.31
C TRP A 73 6.58 4.58 -4.51
N LEU A 74 7.65 5.29 -4.87
CA LEU A 74 7.99 6.57 -4.25
C LEU A 74 6.90 7.62 -4.45
N SER A 75 6.80 8.56 -3.52
CA SER A 75 5.83 9.66 -3.59
C SER A 75 6.14 10.64 -4.72
N GLN A 76 7.40 10.72 -5.13
CA GLN A 76 7.90 11.56 -6.21
C GLN A 76 9.25 11.04 -6.72
N VAL A 77 9.68 11.54 -7.87
CA VAL A 77 11.07 11.38 -8.33
C VAL A 77 12.01 12.06 -7.32
N PRO A 78 13.18 11.47 -6.98
CA PRO A 78 14.13 12.10 -6.07
C PRO A 78 14.49 13.52 -6.51
N GLU A 79 14.45 14.48 -5.58
CA GLU A 79 14.48 15.93 -5.87
C GLU A 79 15.75 16.42 -6.60
N HIS A 80 16.86 15.69 -6.46
CA HIS A 80 18.15 16.03 -7.08
C HIS A 80 18.55 15.08 -8.21
N LEU A 81 17.61 14.27 -8.70
CA LEU A 81 17.84 13.40 -9.84
C LEU A 81 17.65 14.18 -11.14
N ASP A 82 18.75 14.44 -11.85
CA ASP A 82 18.71 14.86 -13.25
C ASP A 82 18.61 13.61 -14.14
N GLY A 83 17.80 13.68 -15.21
CA GLY A 83 17.63 12.58 -16.16
C GLY A 83 18.93 12.12 -16.83
N ASN A 84 19.93 12.99 -16.93
CA ASN A 84 21.25 12.63 -17.46
C ASN A 84 22.11 11.84 -16.46
N MET A 85 21.75 11.81 -15.17
CA MET A 85 22.53 11.11 -14.14
C MET A 85 22.30 9.60 -14.15
N ASN A 86 21.19 9.13 -14.71
CA ASN A 86 20.83 7.71 -14.80
C ASN A 86 20.60 7.30 -16.26
N GLU A 87 21.48 7.77 -17.16
CA GLU A 87 21.33 7.57 -18.60
C GLU A 87 21.18 6.09 -18.94
N GLY A 88 20.18 5.77 -19.77
CA GLY A 88 19.85 4.40 -20.16
C GLY A 88 18.98 3.62 -19.16
N ASN A 89 18.66 4.18 -17.99
CA ASN A 89 17.81 3.52 -16.99
C ASN A 89 16.58 4.38 -16.63
N ILE A 90 15.44 3.72 -16.39
CA ILE A 90 14.21 4.36 -15.90
C ILE A 90 14.05 4.30 -14.36
N HIS A 91 14.91 3.52 -13.70
CA HIS A 91 14.98 3.35 -12.25
C HIS A 91 16.41 2.90 -11.87
N ILE A 92 16.69 2.59 -10.59
CA ILE A 92 17.90 1.87 -10.21
C ILE A 92 18.00 0.55 -11.00
N GLY A 93 19.11 0.36 -11.70
CA GLY A 93 19.49 -0.85 -12.42
C GLY A 93 20.99 -1.12 -12.31
N GLU A 94 21.48 -2.14 -13.05
CA GLU A 94 22.87 -2.61 -12.97
C GLU A 94 23.92 -1.51 -13.23
N THR A 95 23.60 -0.56 -14.13
CA THR A 95 24.52 0.52 -14.52
C THR A 95 24.28 1.83 -13.76
N THR A 96 23.35 1.85 -12.81
CA THR A 96 23.01 3.06 -12.05
C THR A 96 24.20 3.48 -11.16
N PRO A 97 24.68 4.74 -11.27
CA PRO A 97 25.72 5.24 -10.39
C PRO A 97 25.29 5.21 -8.92
N LEU A 98 26.23 4.93 -8.01
CA LEU A 98 25.95 4.89 -6.57
C LEU A 98 25.35 6.20 -6.04
N SER A 99 25.74 7.35 -6.59
CA SER A 99 25.14 8.65 -6.24
C SER A 99 23.65 8.71 -6.57
N VAL A 100 23.23 8.14 -7.71
CA VAL A 100 21.81 8.05 -8.08
C VAL A 100 21.09 7.04 -7.19
N ALA A 101 21.68 5.87 -6.96
CA ALA A 101 21.08 4.87 -6.07
C ALA A 101 20.83 5.45 -4.66
N LYS A 102 21.77 6.28 -4.17
CA LYS A 102 21.63 6.99 -2.90
C LYS A 102 20.45 7.98 -2.90
N LEU A 103 20.22 8.71 -3.98
CA LEU A 103 19.06 9.60 -4.10
C LEU A 103 17.72 8.84 -4.00
N TYR A 104 17.62 7.68 -4.65
CA TYR A 104 16.45 6.82 -4.53
C TYR A 104 16.28 6.26 -3.10
N GLN A 105 17.38 5.82 -2.47
CA GLN A 105 17.36 5.37 -1.08
C GLN A 105 16.87 6.47 -0.13
N ASP A 106 17.41 7.68 -0.25
CA ASP A 106 17.05 8.82 0.60
C ASP A 106 15.56 9.19 0.43
N GLN A 107 15.05 9.14 -0.81
CA GLN A 107 13.63 9.35 -1.08
C GLN A 107 12.76 8.22 -0.48
N PHE A 108 13.18 6.96 -0.61
CA PHE A 108 12.49 5.82 0.01
C PHE A 108 12.45 5.94 1.54
N GLU A 109 13.56 6.27 2.19
CA GLU A 109 13.62 6.41 3.64
C GLU A 109 12.69 7.53 4.14
N LYS A 110 12.65 8.66 3.43
CA LYS A 110 11.72 9.77 3.69
C LYS A 110 10.27 9.33 3.56
N ASP A 111 9.94 8.64 2.47
CA ASP A 111 8.59 8.19 2.15
C ASP A 111 8.10 7.09 3.12
N PHE A 112 8.93 6.09 3.39
CA PHE A 112 8.61 5.01 4.31
C PHE A 112 8.45 5.52 5.74
N SER A 113 9.32 6.44 6.18
CA SER A 113 9.17 7.11 7.48
C SER A 113 7.84 7.87 7.56
N ARG A 114 7.47 8.58 6.50
CA ARG A 114 6.19 9.30 6.43
C ARG A 114 5.00 8.34 6.46
N PHE A 115 5.05 7.23 5.73
CA PHE A 115 4.04 6.18 5.78
C PHE A 115 3.85 5.67 7.22
N LEU A 116 4.93 5.27 7.90
CA LEU A 116 4.87 4.78 9.27
C LEU A 116 4.28 5.83 10.24
N GLN A 117 4.71 7.10 10.11
CA GLN A 117 4.18 8.18 10.94
C GLN A 117 2.68 8.40 10.75
N MET A 118 2.17 8.32 9.51
CA MET A 118 0.74 8.47 9.26
C MET A 118 -0.04 7.26 9.78
N ARG A 119 0.40 6.04 9.45
CA ARG A 119 -0.26 4.80 9.88
C ARG A 119 -0.27 4.65 11.40
N TYR A 120 0.81 4.99 12.08
CA TYR A 120 0.89 4.94 13.54
C TYR A 120 -0.17 5.81 14.22
N LYS A 121 -0.44 7.02 13.69
CA LYS A 121 -1.47 7.90 14.25
C LYS A 121 -2.89 7.35 14.08
N GLU A 122 -3.11 6.59 13.02
CA GLU A 122 -4.41 6.04 12.63
C GLU A 122 -4.70 4.69 13.31
N LEU A 123 -3.65 4.01 13.77
CA LEU A 123 -3.71 2.69 14.39
C LEU A 123 -4.26 2.78 15.82
N VAL A 124 -5.16 1.87 16.18
CA VAL A 124 -5.60 1.71 17.57
C VAL A 124 -4.46 1.21 18.46
N PRO A 125 -4.51 1.44 19.79
CA PRO A 125 -3.60 0.77 20.72
C PRO A 125 -3.65 -0.75 20.53
N GLY A 126 -2.47 -1.36 20.30
CA GLY A 126 -2.35 -2.79 20.03
C GLY A 126 -2.71 -3.23 18.61
N GLY A 127 -2.97 -2.30 17.69
CA GLY A 127 -3.13 -2.63 16.27
C GLY A 127 -1.81 -3.03 15.61
N HIS A 128 -1.90 -3.53 14.38
CA HIS A 128 -0.74 -4.03 13.63
C HIS A 128 -0.68 -3.52 12.19
N ILE A 129 0.53 -3.45 11.64
CA ILE A 129 0.82 -3.17 10.24
C ILE A 129 1.56 -4.38 9.67
N TYR A 130 1.03 -4.94 8.58
CA TYR A 130 1.67 -6.03 7.84
C TYR A 130 2.05 -5.53 6.44
N GLY A 131 3.29 -5.78 6.03
CA GLY A 131 3.81 -5.46 4.71
C GLY A 131 4.31 -6.74 4.02
N ALA A 132 3.85 -6.98 2.79
CA ALA A 132 4.42 -7.94 1.85
C ALA A 132 5.02 -7.19 0.66
N ASP A 133 5.89 -6.25 1.00
CA ASP A 133 6.60 -5.44 0.03
C ASP A 133 7.97 -6.09 -0.22
N SER A 134 8.32 -6.32 -1.49
CA SER A 134 9.54 -7.02 -1.84
C SER A 134 10.73 -6.37 -1.13
N PRO A 135 11.48 -7.11 -0.28
CA PRO A 135 12.81 -6.68 0.03
C PRO A 135 13.56 -6.68 -1.30
N TRP A 136 14.33 -5.64 -1.55
CA TRP A 136 15.27 -5.62 -2.66
C TRP A 136 16.30 -6.72 -2.37
N GLU A 137 16.04 -7.96 -2.79
CA GLU A 137 17.07 -8.99 -2.78
C GLU A 137 18.08 -8.61 -3.87
N GLU A 138 19.20 -8.03 -3.42
CA GLU A 138 20.48 -8.09 -4.12
C GLU A 138 20.73 -9.54 -4.53
N LYS A 139 20.48 -9.87 -5.79
CA LYS A 139 21.28 -10.88 -6.45
C LYS A 139 22.50 -10.18 -7.02
N GLN A 140 23.57 -10.22 -6.24
CA GLN A 140 24.95 -10.12 -6.76
C GLN A 140 25.23 -11.29 -7.70
#